data_AF-A0A1J3EHA2-F1
#
_entry.id   AF-A0A1J3EHA2-F1
#
_cell.length_a   1.000
_cell.length_b   1.000
_cell.length_c   1.000
_cell.angle_alpha   90.00
_cell.angle_beta   90.00
_cell.angle_gamma   90.00
#
_symmetry.space_group_name_H-M   'P 1'
#
loop_
_entity.id
_entity.type
_entity.pdbx_description
1 polymer ?
#
loop_
_entity_poly.entity_id
_entity_poly.type
_entity_poly.pdbx_seq_one_letter_code
_entity_poly.pdbx_strand_id
1 'polypeptide(L)'
;GQLVYYGPLGQHSSKVIEYFESIPGVPKIQKNCNPATWMLDITCKSAEEKLGIDFAQVYKDSTLYKENKMVVEQLSSASPGSEPLSFPSRFSQTGWGQLKACLWKQHCSYWRNPSHNLTRIVFIFLSSTLCGLLFWQKAKDINNQQDLFSIFGSMYTLVIFSGINNCATVMNFIATERNVFYRERFARMYSSWAYSFSQILVEVPYSLLQALLCTTIVYPMIGYQMSVYKMFWSLYSIFCSLLIFNYCG
;
A
#
# COMPACT_ATOMS: atom_id res chain seq x y z
N GLY A 1 -14.98 22.74 4.81
CA GLY A 1 -16.37 23.00 4.38
C GLY A 1 -17.16 23.51 5.56
N GLN A 2 -18.26 24.21 5.31
CA GLN A 2 -19.23 24.60 6.33
C GLN A 2 -20.55 23.89 6.04
N LEU A 3 -21.37 23.69 7.07
CA LEU A 3 -22.63 22.97 6.96
C LEU A 3 -23.77 23.97 6.74
N VAL A 4 -24.47 23.82 5.62
CA VAL A 4 -25.55 24.73 5.16
C VAL A 4 -26.94 24.12 5.34
N TYR A 5 -27.01 22.81 5.59
CA TYR A 5 -28.24 22.09 5.87
C TYR A 5 -27.90 20.74 6.50
N TYR A 6 -28.64 20.34 7.53
CA TYR A 6 -28.66 18.97 8.05
C TYR A 6 -30.05 18.67 8.59
N GLY A 7 -30.72 17.70 7.98
CA GLY A 7 -32.12 17.40 8.28
C GLY A 7 -32.66 16.32 7.35
N PRO A 8 -33.91 15.89 7.58
CA PRO A 8 -34.55 14.88 6.73
C PRO A 8 -34.81 15.43 5.33
N LEU A 9 -34.53 14.64 4.30
CA LEU A 9 -34.84 15.03 2.92
C LEU A 9 -36.35 15.21 2.70
N GLY A 10 -37.17 14.40 3.37
CA GLY A 10 -38.61 14.33 3.13
C GLY A 10 -38.95 13.54 1.85
N GLN A 11 -40.23 13.22 1.67
CA GLN A 11 -40.69 12.53 0.46
C GLN A 11 -40.49 13.44 -0.76
N HIS A 12 -39.86 12.92 -1.81
CA HIS A 12 -39.47 13.69 -2.99
C HIS A 12 -38.63 14.95 -2.67
N SER A 13 -37.80 14.89 -1.61
CA SER A 13 -36.95 16.00 -1.16
C SER A 13 -37.70 17.26 -0.71
N SER A 14 -38.99 17.14 -0.38
CA SER A 14 -39.84 18.29 -0.05
C SER A 14 -39.31 19.15 1.10
N LYS A 15 -38.74 18.54 2.15
CA LYS A 15 -38.28 19.26 3.34
C LYS A 15 -37.03 20.10 3.09
N VAL A 16 -36.14 19.61 2.24
CA VAL A 16 -34.95 20.37 1.80
C VAL A 16 -35.36 21.53 0.89
N ILE A 17 -36.28 21.27 -0.04
CA ILE A 17 -36.80 22.30 -0.95
C ILE A 17 -37.51 23.39 -0.14
N GLU A 18 -38.43 23.02 0.76
CA GLU A 18 -39.12 23.93 1.67
C GLU A 18 -38.12 24.79 2.48
N TYR A 19 -37.04 24.19 2.99
CA TYR A 19 -36.01 24.91 3.73
C TYR A 19 -35.32 25.97 2.88
N PHE A 20 -34.78 25.60 1.72
CA PHE A 20 -34.04 26.55 0.89
C PHE A 20 -34.95 27.59 0.23
N GLU A 21 -36.18 27.21 -0.17
CA GLU A 21 -37.16 28.16 -0.69
C GLU A 21 -37.67 29.15 0.37
N SER A 22 -37.55 28.83 1.66
CA SER A 22 -37.88 29.77 2.74
C SER A 22 -36.87 30.91 2.87
N ILE A 23 -35.67 30.76 2.30
CA ILE A 23 -34.61 31.76 2.36
C ILE A 23 -34.87 32.84 1.29
N PRO A 24 -34.95 34.12 1.67
CA PRO A 24 -35.20 35.21 0.72
C PRO A 24 -34.18 35.23 -0.42
N GLY A 25 -34.67 35.33 -1.66
CA GLY A 25 -33.83 35.44 -2.87
C GLY A 25 -33.46 34.10 -3.51
N VAL A 26 -33.67 32.96 -2.85
CA VAL A 26 -33.43 31.65 -3.46
C VAL A 26 -34.48 31.37 -4.55
N PRO A 27 -34.07 30.98 -5.78
CA PRO A 27 -35.01 30.66 -6.84
C PRO A 27 -35.72 29.34 -6.56
N LYS A 28 -37.04 29.31 -6.73
CA LYS A 28 -37.84 28.08 -6.60
C LYS A 28 -37.39 27.00 -7.56
N ILE A 29 -37.55 25.75 -7.15
CA ILE A 29 -37.19 24.62 -7.99
C ILE A 29 -38.11 24.54 -9.22
N GLN A 30 -37.51 24.33 -10.40
CA GLN A 30 -38.27 24.17 -11.64
C GLN A 30 -38.90 22.78 -11.73
N LYS A 31 -40.06 22.69 -12.40
CA LYS A 31 -40.73 21.41 -12.64
C LYS A 31 -39.81 20.49 -13.44
N ASN A 32 -39.70 19.22 -13.01
CA ASN A 32 -38.79 18.20 -13.56
C ASN A 32 -37.29 18.45 -13.34
N CYS A 33 -36.90 19.38 -12.47
CA CYS A 33 -35.50 19.53 -12.06
C CYS A 33 -35.13 18.52 -10.96
N ASN A 34 -33.91 18.00 -10.99
CA ASN A 34 -33.38 17.15 -9.92
C ASN A 34 -33.07 18.02 -8.68
N PRO A 35 -33.70 17.78 -7.51
CA PRO A 35 -33.46 18.56 -6.31
C PRO A 35 -32.01 18.61 -5.85
N ALA A 36 -31.24 17.54 -6.08
CA ALA A 36 -29.82 17.50 -5.72
C ALA A 36 -28.98 18.47 -6.57
N THR A 37 -29.28 18.57 -7.86
CA THR A 37 -28.61 19.51 -8.78
C THR A 37 -28.99 20.95 -8.43
N TRP A 38 -30.30 21.20 -8.27
CA TRP A 38 -30.78 22.53 -7.87
C TRP A 38 -30.16 23.00 -6.55
N MET A 39 -30.05 22.13 -5.55
CA MET A 39 -29.40 22.45 -4.26
C MET A 39 -27.93 22.88 -4.44
N LEU A 40 -27.15 22.19 -5.29
CA LEU A 40 -25.77 22.56 -5.56
C LEU A 40 -25.66 23.90 -6.31
N ASP A 41 -26.61 24.17 -7.23
CA ASP A 41 -26.64 25.41 -7.99
C ASP A 41 -26.93 26.63 -7.10
N ILE A 42 -27.87 26.51 -6.16
CA ILE A 42 -28.24 27.61 -5.26
C ILE A 42 -27.25 27.83 -4.12
N THR A 43 -26.51 26.79 -3.70
CA THR A 43 -25.53 26.86 -2.60
C THR A 43 -24.09 27.08 -3.07
N CYS A 44 -23.87 27.27 -4.38
CA CYS A 44 -22.53 27.56 -4.88
C CYS A 44 -22.07 28.97 -4.48
N LYS A 45 -20.75 29.18 -4.37
CA LYS A 45 -20.19 30.49 -3.99
C LYS A 45 -20.69 31.65 -4.85
N SER A 46 -20.85 31.42 -6.16
CA SER A 46 -21.33 32.46 -7.06
C SER A 46 -22.80 32.84 -6.81
N ALA A 47 -23.61 31.91 -6.27
CA ALA A 47 -24.98 32.18 -5.87
C ALA A 47 -25.03 32.91 -4.51
N GLU A 48 -24.18 32.50 -3.55
CA GLU A 48 -24.00 33.22 -2.27
C GLU A 48 -23.60 34.68 -2.47
N GLU A 49 -22.61 34.96 -3.34
CA GLU A 49 -22.15 36.31 -3.65
C GLU A 49 -23.24 37.15 -4.34
N LYS A 50 -24.01 36.56 -5.26
CA LYS A 50 -25.13 37.25 -5.92
C LYS A 50 -26.27 37.58 -4.96
N LEU A 51 -26.53 36.70 -4.01
CA LEU A 51 -27.59 36.88 -3.02
C LEU A 51 -27.12 37.74 -1.83
N GLY A 52 -25.82 37.86 -1.61
CA GLY A 52 -25.25 38.53 -0.44
C GLY A 52 -25.54 37.78 0.86
N ILE A 53 -25.71 36.45 0.79
CA ILE A 53 -26.13 35.60 1.92
C ILE A 53 -25.04 34.57 2.20
N ASP A 54 -24.75 34.35 3.48
CA ASP A 54 -23.98 33.21 3.97
C ASP A 54 -24.94 32.10 4.42
N PHE A 55 -25.08 31.04 3.61
CA PHE A 55 -25.99 29.94 3.94
C PHE A 55 -25.58 29.19 5.21
N ALA A 56 -24.30 29.17 5.57
CA ALA A 56 -23.86 28.53 6.82
C ALA A 56 -24.32 29.32 8.04
N GLN A 57 -24.34 30.66 7.95
CA GLN A 57 -24.88 31.50 9.01
C GLN A 57 -26.40 31.38 9.10
N VAL A 58 -27.11 31.39 7.95
CA VAL A 58 -28.57 31.16 7.90
C VAL A 58 -28.94 29.82 8.54
N TYR A 59 -28.16 28.76 8.29
CA TYR A 59 -28.36 27.48 8.94
C TYR A 59 -28.16 27.55 10.46
N LYS A 60 -27.08 28.16 10.96
CA LYS A 60 -26.85 28.31 12.40
C LYS A 60 -27.96 29.07 13.12
N ASP A 61 -28.56 30.06 12.46
CA ASP A 61 -29.62 30.87 13.04
C ASP A 61 -31.01 30.20 12.92
N SER A 62 -31.14 29.16 12.09
CA SER A 62 -32.38 28.43 11.85
C SER A 62 -32.88 27.64 13.07
N THR A 63 -34.20 27.39 13.11
CA THR A 63 -34.81 26.49 14.09
C THR A 63 -34.27 25.07 13.96
N LEU A 64 -34.01 24.61 12.73
CA LEU A 64 -33.48 23.30 12.42
C LEU A 64 -32.12 23.04 13.10
N TYR A 65 -31.23 24.03 13.12
CA TYR A 65 -29.97 23.91 13.85
C TYR A 65 -30.17 23.79 15.36
N LYS A 66 -31.10 24.56 15.94
CA LYS A 66 -31.44 24.48 17.37
C LYS A 66 -32.01 23.10 17.74
N GLU A 67 -32.92 22.58 16.91
CA GLU A 67 -33.48 21.23 17.08
C GLU A 67 -32.40 20.15 17.02
N ASN A 68 -31.55 20.18 15.99
CA ASN A 68 -30.44 19.25 15.86
C ASN A 68 -29.47 19.32 17.06
N LYS A 69 -29.18 20.54 17.54
CA LYS A 69 -28.33 20.75 18.70
C LYS A 69 -28.95 20.15 19.97
N MET A 70 -30.25 20.34 20.20
CA MET A 70 -30.96 19.72 21.33
C MET A 70 -30.92 18.19 21.25
N VAL A 71 -31.12 17.61 20.07
CA VAL A 71 -31.03 16.15 19.87
C VAL A 71 -29.61 15.63 20.15
N VAL A 72 -28.57 16.35 19.69
CA VAL A 72 -27.18 15.98 19.96
C VAL A 72 -26.89 16.06 21.46
N GLU A 73 -27.34 17.10 22.16
CA GLU A 73 -27.17 17.23 23.61
C GLU A 73 -27.87 16.09 24.36
N GLN A 74 -29.11 15.76 24.00
CA GLN A 74 -29.86 14.63 24.57
C GLN A 74 -29.14 13.29 24.36
N LEU A 75 -28.65 13.03 23.15
CA LEU A 75 -27.97 11.78 22.81
C LEU A 75 -26.52 11.72 23.30
N SER A 76 -25.91 12.85 23.63
CA SER A 76 -24.55 12.91 24.16
C SER A 76 -24.47 12.44 25.62
N SER A 77 -25.56 12.56 26.38
CA SER A 77 -25.65 12.02 27.73
C SER A 77 -25.97 10.54 27.71
N ALA A 78 -25.12 9.72 28.35
CA ALA A 78 -25.36 8.29 28.50
C ALA A 78 -26.65 8.06 29.31
N SER A 79 -27.48 7.10 28.88
CA SER A 79 -28.70 6.76 29.60
C SER A 79 -28.36 6.18 30.99
N PRO A 80 -29.13 6.48 32.05
CA PRO A 80 -28.87 5.92 33.38
C PRO A 80 -28.87 4.39 33.33
N GLY A 81 -27.75 3.76 33.66
CA GLY A 81 -27.58 2.30 33.62
C GLY A 81 -27.05 1.72 32.30
N SER A 82 -26.76 2.55 31.28
CA SER A 82 -26.10 2.06 30.07
C SER A 82 -24.60 1.85 30.32
N GLU A 83 -24.09 0.67 29.98
CA GLU A 83 -22.64 0.43 29.98
C GLU A 83 -21.98 1.09 28.76
N PRO A 84 -20.74 1.58 28.91
CA PRO A 84 -19.99 2.09 27.78
C PRO A 84 -19.77 0.98 26.74
N LEU A 85 -19.94 1.33 25.46
CA LEU A 85 -19.66 0.42 24.35
C LEU A 85 -18.20 -0.07 24.44
N SER A 86 -18.02 -1.34 24.80
CA SER A 86 -16.72 -1.98 24.91
C SER A 86 -16.61 -3.13 23.92
N PHE A 87 -15.45 -3.23 23.27
CA PHE A 87 -15.13 -4.33 22.38
C PHE A 87 -14.06 -5.21 23.04
N PRO A 88 -14.19 -6.55 23.01
CA PRO A 88 -13.25 -7.44 23.67
C PRO A 88 -11.85 -7.41 23.04
N SER A 89 -11.76 -7.04 21.76
CA SER A 89 -10.51 -6.96 21.02
C SER A 89 -10.53 -5.83 20.01
N ARG A 90 -9.35 -5.29 19.71
CA ARG A 90 -9.17 -4.28 18.66
C ARG A 90 -9.43 -4.83 17.25
N PHE A 91 -9.22 -6.13 17.05
CA PHE A 91 -9.36 -6.83 15.76
C PHE A 91 -10.22 -8.08 15.93
N SER A 92 -10.95 -8.47 14.89
CA SER A 92 -11.86 -9.63 14.91
C SER A 92 -11.16 -10.98 14.99
N GLN A 93 -9.89 -11.06 14.60
CA GLN A 93 -9.11 -12.31 14.55
C GLN A 93 -7.86 -12.23 15.44
N THR A 94 -7.38 -13.39 15.89
CA THR A 94 -6.12 -13.51 16.62
C THR A 94 -4.93 -13.08 15.77
N GLY A 95 -3.81 -12.75 16.40
CA GLY A 95 -2.58 -12.34 15.68
C GLY A 95 -2.12 -13.36 14.64
N TRP A 96 -2.20 -14.65 14.95
CA TRP A 96 -1.88 -15.72 14.02
C TRP A 96 -2.85 -15.81 12.84
N GLY A 97 -4.17 -15.65 13.10
CA GLY A 97 -5.17 -15.60 12.05
C GLY A 97 -4.93 -14.44 11.08
N GLN A 98 -4.56 -13.27 11.61
CA GLN A 98 -4.19 -12.10 10.80
C GLN A 98 -2.95 -12.38 9.94
N LEU A 99 -1.90 -12.98 10.52
CA LEU A 99 -0.67 -13.32 9.79
C LEU A 99 -0.95 -14.32 8.67
N LYS A 100 -1.71 -15.39 8.95
CA LYS A 100 -2.06 -16.39 7.95
C LYS A 100 -2.87 -15.79 6.80
N ALA A 101 -3.83 -14.92 7.10
CA ALA A 101 -4.64 -14.24 6.09
C ALA A 101 -3.80 -13.26 5.24
N CYS A 102 -2.91 -12.49 5.88
CA CYS A 102 -2.02 -11.58 5.19
C CYS A 102 -1.01 -12.33 4.30
N LEU A 103 -0.45 -13.45 4.79
CA LEU A 103 0.47 -14.28 4.02
C LEU A 103 -0.22 -14.92 2.83
N TRP A 104 -1.44 -15.43 3.00
CA TRP A 104 -2.26 -15.93 1.90
C TRP A 104 -2.52 -14.86 0.84
N LYS A 105 -2.91 -13.65 1.28
CA LYS A 105 -3.13 -12.49 0.39
C LYS A 105 -1.87 -12.17 -0.40
N GLN A 106 -0.74 -12.06 0.29
CA GLN A 106 0.54 -11.73 -0.35
C GLN A 106 0.98 -12.83 -1.31
N HIS A 107 0.90 -14.10 -0.92
CA HIS A 107 1.23 -15.21 -1.79
C HIS A 107 0.39 -15.20 -3.08
N CYS A 108 -0.91 -14.94 -2.97
CA CYS A 108 -1.79 -14.78 -4.12
C CYS A 108 -1.41 -13.57 -4.99
N SER A 109 -1.05 -12.42 -4.39
CA SER A 109 -0.63 -11.22 -5.12
C SER A 109 0.64 -11.48 -5.94
N TYR A 110 1.65 -12.12 -5.34
CA TYR A 110 2.89 -12.51 -6.02
C TYR A 110 2.64 -13.55 -7.11
N TRP A 111 1.89 -14.61 -6.81
CA TRP A 111 1.62 -15.68 -7.78
C TRP A 111 0.83 -15.19 -8.98
N ARG A 112 -0.17 -14.32 -8.77
CA ARG A 112 -1.02 -13.77 -9.84
C ARG A 112 -0.38 -12.61 -10.60
N ASN A 113 0.80 -12.15 -10.19
CA ASN A 113 1.58 -11.16 -10.92
C ASN A 113 2.81 -11.81 -11.58
N PRO A 114 2.61 -12.57 -12.69
CA PRO A 114 3.71 -13.25 -13.36
C PRO A 114 4.72 -12.26 -13.94
N SER A 115 4.29 -11.05 -14.34
CA SER A 115 5.18 -10.02 -14.89
C SER A 115 6.30 -9.65 -13.91
N HIS A 116 5.96 -9.48 -12.62
CA HIS A 116 6.94 -9.18 -11.58
C HIS A 116 7.97 -10.31 -11.40
N ASN A 117 7.50 -11.54 -11.18
CA ASN A 117 8.38 -12.67 -10.90
C ASN A 117 9.20 -13.09 -12.13
N LEU A 118 8.59 -13.07 -13.32
CA LEU A 118 9.28 -13.40 -14.57
C LEU A 118 10.40 -12.41 -14.86
N THR A 119 10.15 -11.10 -14.67
CA THR A 119 11.18 -10.07 -14.88
C THR A 119 12.39 -10.31 -13.99
N ARG A 120 12.18 -10.65 -12.71
CA ARG A 120 13.27 -10.96 -11.77
C ARG A 120 14.08 -12.18 -12.20
N ILE A 121 13.40 -13.27 -12.59
CA ILE A 121 14.06 -14.52 -13.01
C ILE A 121 14.84 -14.32 -14.33
N VAL A 122 14.25 -13.67 -15.32
CA VAL A 122 14.91 -13.41 -16.61
C VAL A 122 16.11 -12.48 -16.42
N PHE A 123 15.96 -11.44 -15.60
CA PHE A 123 17.04 -10.50 -15.35
C PHE A 123 18.23 -11.16 -14.64
N ILE A 124 17.97 -11.92 -13.57
CA ILE A 124 19.06 -12.62 -12.86
C ILE A 124 19.72 -13.67 -13.77
N PHE A 125 18.94 -14.39 -14.59
CA PHE A 125 19.48 -15.34 -15.57
C PHE A 125 20.43 -14.66 -16.57
N LEU A 126 19.99 -13.58 -17.22
CA LEU A 126 20.79 -12.87 -18.22
C LEU A 126 22.02 -12.21 -17.61
N SER A 127 21.88 -11.55 -16.46
CA SER A 127 22.98 -10.88 -15.78
C SER A 127 24.02 -11.86 -15.23
N SER A 128 23.59 -12.97 -14.62
CA SER A 128 24.47 -14.06 -14.19
C SER A 128 25.23 -14.69 -15.36
N THR A 129 24.55 -14.92 -16.48
CA THR A 129 25.18 -15.49 -17.69
C THR A 129 26.21 -14.51 -18.27
N LEU A 130 25.86 -13.23 -18.41
CA LEU A 130 26.78 -12.20 -18.89
C LEU A 130 28.02 -12.09 -17.98
N CYS A 131 27.81 -12.06 -16.66
CA CYS A 131 28.91 -12.02 -15.69
C CYS A 131 29.80 -13.27 -15.78
N GLY A 132 29.20 -14.45 -15.89
CA GLY A 132 29.92 -15.71 -16.08
C GLY A 132 30.76 -15.75 -17.37
N LEU A 133 30.25 -15.17 -18.46
CA LEU A 133 30.99 -15.06 -19.73
C LEU A 133 32.15 -14.06 -19.65
N LEU A 134 31.92 -12.90 -19.02
CA LEU A 134 32.96 -11.87 -18.87
C LEU A 134 34.17 -12.35 -18.05
N PHE A 135 33.92 -13.16 -17.02
CA PHE A 135 34.95 -13.70 -16.12
C PHE A 135 35.21 -15.19 -16.34
N TRP A 136 35.00 -15.68 -17.57
CA TRP A 136 35.10 -17.10 -17.90
C TRP A 136 36.42 -17.72 -17.45
N GLN A 137 36.34 -18.71 -16.56
CA GLN A 137 37.46 -19.49 -16.01
C GLN A 137 38.60 -18.68 -15.35
N LYS A 138 38.41 -17.38 -15.09
CA LYS A 138 39.42 -16.51 -14.47
C LYS A 138 39.84 -16.96 -13.06
N ALA A 139 39.01 -17.73 -12.35
CA ALA A 139 39.35 -18.23 -11.02
C ALA A 139 40.30 -19.44 -11.00
N LYS A 140 40.59 -20.06 -12.15
CA LYS A 140 41.54 -21.19 -12.24
C LYS A 140 42.99 -20.73 -12.35
N ASP A 141 43.22 -19.63 -13.07
CA ASP A 141 44.56 -19.14 -13.42
C ASP A 141 44.90 -17.86 -12.66
N ILE A 142 45.19 -17.99 -11.36
CA ILE A 142 45.58 -16.89 -10.49
C ILE A 142 47.11 -16.83 -10.44
N ASN A 143 47.71 -16.01 -11.32
CA ASN A 143 49.17 -15.88 -11.39
C ASN A 143 49.66 -14.57 -10.79
N ASN A 144 48.87 -13.49 -10.89
CA ASN A 144 49.25 -12.16 -10.43
C ASN A 144 48.25 -11.58 -9.42
N GLN A 145 48.70 -10.58 -8.65
CA GLN A 145 47.83 -9.83 -7.72
C GLN A 145 46.64 -9.17 -8.44
N GLN A 146 46.80 -8.78 -9.72
CA GLN A 146 45.72 -8.21 -10.52
C GLN A 146 44.62 -9.24 -10.86
N ASP A 147 44.95 -10.52 -11.02
CA ASP A 147 43.95 -11.58 -11.24
C ASP A 147 43.13 -11.82 -9.97
N LEU A 148 43.78 -11.81 -8.80
CA LEU A 148 43.08 -11.84 -7.50
C LEU A 148 42.11 -10.68 -7.35
N PHE A 149 42.54 -9.46 -7.64
CA PHE A 149 41.65 -8.29 -7.59
C PHE A 149 40.51 -8.38 -8.59
N SER A 150 40.74 -8.94 -9.78
CA SER A 150 39.70 -9.14 -10.78
C SER A 150 38.61 -10.10 -10.30
N ILE A 151 38.98 -11.16 -9.58
CA ILE A 151 38.03 -12.12 -9.00
C ILE A 151 37.24 -11.49 -7.85
N PHE A 152 37.90 -10.80 -6.93
CA PHE A 152 37.19 -10.10 -5.85
C PHE A 152 36.27 -9.01 -6.41
N GLY A 153 36.73 -8.29 -7.45
CA GLY A 153 35.93 -7.32 -8.18
C GLY A 153 34.69 -7.96 -8.81
N SER A 154 34.84 -9.12 -9.46
CA SER A 154 33.69 -9.82 -10.06
C SER A 154 32.67 -10.26 -9.01
N MET A 155 33.12 -10.76 -7.86
CA MET A 155 32.24 -11.13 -6.74
C MET A 155 31.48 -9.90 -6.21
N TYR A 156 32.19 -8.79 -5.98
CA TYR A 156 31.61 -7.55 -5.50
C TYR A 156 30.58 -6.98 -6.49
N THR A 157 30.95 -6.89 -7.78
CA THR A 157 30.07 -6.39 -8.83
C THR A 157 28.82 -7.25 -8.97
N LEU A 158 28.95 -8.58 -8.93
CA LEU A 158 27.80 -9.49 -9.01
C LEU A 158 26.82 -9.25 -7.86
N VAL A 159 27.32 -9.18 -6.63
CA VAL A 159 26.50 -9.01 -5.42
C VAL A 159 25.77 -7.68 -5.44
N ILE A 160 26.49 -6.58 -5.71
CA ILE A 160 25.88 -5.24 -5.73
C ILE A 160 24.90 -5.10 -6.89
N PHE A 161 25.28 -5.51 -8.09
CA PHE A 161 24.43 -5.35 -9.27
C PHE A 161 23.15 -6.17 -9.13
N SER A 162 23.25 -7.42 -8.67
CA SER A 162 22.06 -8.25 -8.42
C SER A 162 21.20 -7.68 -7.30
N GLY A 163 21.81 -7.19 -6.23
CA GLY A 163 21.12 -6.57 -5.09
C GLY A 163 20.31 -5.33 -5.47
N ILE A 164 20.94 -4.36 -6.15
CA ILE A 164 20.30 -3.11 -6.57
C ILE A 164 19.11 -3.39 -7.49
N ASN A 165 19.27 -4.27 -8.48
CA ASN A 165 18.19 -4.59 -9.43
C ASN A 165 17.03 -5.33 -8.76
N ASN A 166 17.32 -6.23 -7.81
CA ASN A 166 16.28 -6.91 -7.03
C ASN A 166 15.49 -5.91 -6.18
N CYS A 167 16.17 -5.04 -5.45
CA CYS A 167 15.56 -3.99 -4.64
C CYS A 167 14.67 -3.05 -5.49
N ALA A 168 15.19 -2.56 -6.63
CA ALA A 168 14.44 -1.68 -7.53
C ALA A 168 13.12 -2.33 -8.01
N THR A 169 13.14 -3.64 -8.26
CA THR A 169 11.94 -4.36 -8.72
C THR A 169 10.94 -4.57 -7.59
N VAL A 170 11.41 -4.91 -6.38
CA VAL A 170 10.58 -5.07 -5.18
C VAL A 170 9.97 -3.74 -4.75
N MET A 171 10.73 -2.65 -4.77
CA MET A 171 10.27 -1.31 -4.34
C MET A 171 9.02 -0.85 -5.12
N ASN A 172 9.00 -1.06 -6.44
CA ASN A 172 7.85 -0.73 -7.28
C ASN A 172 6.59 -1.55 -6.91
N PHE A 173 6.77 -2.83 -6.59
CA PHE A 173 5.67 -3.69 -6.15
C PHE A 173 5.13 -3.23 -4.79
N ILE A 174 6.02 -2.98 -3.82
CA ILE A 174 5.65 -2.50 -2.47
C ILE A 174 4.94 -1.15 -2.53
N ALA A 175 5.37 -0.23 -3.40
CA ALA A 175 4.73 1.07 -3.57
C ALA A 175 3.24 0.95 -3.95
N THR A 176 2.91 -0.02 -4.80
CA THR A 176 1.51 -0.29 -5.20
C THR A 176 0.69 -0.88 -4.05
N GLU A 177 1.22 -1.90 -3.37
CA GLU A 177 0.57 -2.56 -2.22
C GLU A 177 0.40 -1.61 -1.02
N ARG A 178 1.28 -0.62 -0.86
CA ARG A 178 1.23 0.35 0.24
C ARG A 178 -0.10 1.13 0.27
N ASN A 179 -0.66 1.47 -0.90
CA ASN A 179 -1.96 2.15 -0.98
C ASN A 179 -3.09 1.27 -0.43
N VAL A 180 -3.06 -0.02 -0.79
CA VAL A 180 -4.02 -1.03 -0.30
C VAL A 180 -3.86 -1.20 1.21
N PHE A 181 -2.62 -1.33 1.70
CA PHE A 181 -2.31 -1.44 3.12
C PHE A 181 -2.88 -0.28 3.93
N TYR A 182 -2.69 0.97 3.48
CA TYR A 182 -3.25 2.11 4.20
C TYR A 182 -4.76 2.06 4.29
N ARG A 183 -5.44 1.75 3.18
CA ARG A 183 -6.90 1.60 3.16
C ARG A 183 -7.39 0.53 4.13
N GLU A 184 -6.76 -0.65 4.11
CA GLU A 184 -7.13 -1.78 4.99
C GLU A 184 -6.79 -1.50 6.47
N ARG A 185 -5.71 -0.75 6.72
CA ARG A 185 -5.33 -0.28 8.06
C ARG A 185 -6.32 0.73 8.62
N PHE A 186 -6.78 1.70 7.81
CA PHE A 186 -7.79 2.67 8.24
C PHE A 186 -9.14 2.00 8.52
N ALA A 187 -9.47 0.96 7.74
CA ALA A 187 -10.62 0.09 8.00
C ALA A 187 -10.41 -0.89 9.18
N ARG A 188 -9.23 -0.88 9.83
CA ARG A 188 -8.86 -1.74 10.97
C ARG A 188 -9.03 -3.25 10.70
N MET A 189 -8.74 -3.70 9.48
CA MET A 189 -8.88 -5.12 9.12
C MET A 189 -7.84 -6.02 9.79
N TYR A 190 -6.60 -5.55 9.93
CA TYR A 190 -5.51 -6.29 10.57
C TYR A 190 -4.44 -5.35 11.16
N SER A 191 -3.58 -5.90 12.01
CA SER A 191 -2.45 -5.21 12.62
C SER A 191 -1.27 -5.03 11.65
N SER A 192 -0.50 -3.94 11.80
CA SER A 192 0.61 -3.65 10.88
C SER A 192 1.73 -4.67 10.91
N TRP A 193 2.01 -5.31 12.07
CA TRP A 193 3.04 -6.32 12.16
C TRP A 193 2.68 -7.58 11.34
N ALA A 194 1.40 -8.00 11.35
CA ALA A 194 0.96 -9.17 10.60
C ALA A 194 1.20 -8.99 9.10
N TYR A 195 0.99 -7.78 8.59
CA TYR A 195 1.33 -7.42 7.21
C TYR A 195 2.84 -7.43 6.97
N SER A 196 3.63 -6.76 7.81
CA SER A 196 5.09 -6.69 7.64
C SER A 196 5.76 -8.06 7.63
N PHE A 197 5.36 -8.96 8.54
CA PHE A 197 5.90 -10.33 8.56
C PHE A 197 5.44 -11.15 7.35
N SER A 198 4.21 -10.96 6.89
CA SER A 198 3.73 -11.62 5.67
C SER A 198 4.52 -11.20 4.44
N GLN A 199 4.88 -9.91 4.36
CA GLN A 199 5.71 -9.35 3.30
C GLN A 199 7.11 -9.99 3.28
N ILE A 200 7.71 -10.18 4.46
CA ILE A 200 9.03 -10.81 4.58
C ILE A 200 8.97 -12.28 4.15
N LEU A 201 7.97 -13.00 4.66
CA LEU A 201 7.83 -14.44 4.40
C LEU A 201 7.54 -14.76 2.95
N VAL A 202 6.79 -13.91 2.22
CA VAL A 202 6.50 -14.16 0.80
C VAL A 202 7.73 -13.96 -0.09
N GLU A 203 8.65 -13.07 0.27
CA GLU A 203 9.87 -12.76 -0.52
C GLU A 203 10.98 -13.82 -0.38
N VAL A 204 11.02 -14.55 0.74
CA VAL A 204 12.08 -15.53 1.04
C VAL A 204 12.21 -16.63 -0.04
N PRO A 205 11.13 -17.32 -0.47
CA PRO A 205 11.23 -18.35 -1.49
C PRO A 205 11.72 -17.84 -2.85
N TYR A 206 11.26 -16.65 -3.27
CA TYR A 206 11.66 -16.06 -4.56
C TYR A 206 13.11 -15.57 -4.53
N SER A 207 13.55 -15.01 -3.40
CA SER A 207 14.95 -14.59 -3.21
C SER A 207 15.88 -15.80 -3.17
N LEU A 208 15.46 -16.90 -2.54
CA LEU A 208 16.22 -18.15 -2.53
C LEU A 208 16.35 -18.75 -3.93
N LEU A 209 15.27 -18.76 -4.71
CA LEU A 209 15.29 -19.23 -6.10
C LEU A 209 16.25 -18.41 -6.98
N GLN A 210 16.23 -17.09 -6.84
CA GLN A 210 17.16 -16.20 -7.57
C GLN A 210 18.61 -16.44 -7.16
N ALA A 211 18.88 -16.60 -5.86
CA ALA A 211 20.23 -16.92 -5.37
C ALA A 211 20.71 -18.27 -5.92
N LEU A 212 19.86 -19.30 -5.90
CA LEU A 212 20.16 -20.61 -6.48
C LEU A 212 20.49 -20.52 -7.97
N LEU A 213 19.68 -19.80 -8.73
CA LEU A 213 19.88 -19.63 -10.17
C LEU A 213 21.19 -18.86 -10.46
N CYS A 214 21.46 -17.78 -9.71
CA CYS A 214 22.68 -17.02 -9.85
C CYS A 214 23.94 -17.85 -9.52
N THR A 215 23.95 -18.54 -8.38
CA THR A 215 25.09 -19.38 -7.97
C THR A 215 25.32 -20.53 -8.94
N THR A 216 24.28 -21.23 -9.38
CA THR A 216 24.42 -22.36 -10.30
C THR A 216 24.98 -21.98 -11.67
N ILE A 217 24.74 -20.74 -12.12
CA ILE A 217 25.28 -20.21 -13.38
C ILE A 217 26.71 -19.69 -13.16
N VAL A 218 26.88 -18.74 -12.24
CA VAL A 218 28.13 -17.99 -12.10
C VAL A 218 29.26 -18.86 -11.56
N TYR A 219 28.96 -19.73 -10.59
CA TYR A 219 29.98 -20.50 -9.88
C TYR A 219 30.82 -21.39 -10.81
N PRO A 220 30.22 -22.24 -11.69
CA PRO A 220 30.99 -23.03 -12.64
C PRO A 220 31.59 -22.19 -13.78
N MET A 221 30.92 -21.14 -14.26
CA MET A 221 31.40 -20.34 -15.39
C MET A 221 32.68 -19.55 -15.06
N ILE A 222 32.74 -18.95 -13.87
CA ILE A 222 33.96 -18.26 -13.40
C ILE A 222 35.08 -19.27 -13.08
N GLY A 223 34.72 -20.53 -12.83
CA GLY A 223 35.67 -21.61 -12.56
C GLY A 223 36.13 -21.66 -11.11
N TYR A 224 35.26 -21.33 -10.15
CA TYR A 224 35.57 -21.47 -8.72
C TYR A 224 35.84 -22.93 -8.35
N GLN A 225 36.55 -23.14 -7.23
CA GLN A 225 36.88 -24.47 -6.76
C GLN A 225 35.62 -25.26 -6.40
N MET A 226 35.33 -26.31 -7.17
CA MET A 226 34.14 -27.16 -7.00
C MET A 226 34.19 -27.92 -5.67
N SER A 227 33.54 -27.35 -4.65
CA SER A 227 33.33 -27.95 -3.34
C SER A 227 31.95 -27.57 -2.84
N VAL A 228 31.17 -28.56 -2.38
CA VAL A 228 29.79 -28.35 -1.89
C VAL A 228 29.76 -27.31 -0.77
N TYR A 229 30.75 -27.35 0.13
CA TYR A 229 30.88 -26.39 1.22
C TYR A 229 31.08 -24.95 0.70
N LYS A 230 31.99 -24.76 -0.26
CA LYS A 230 32.29 -23.43 -0.83
C LYS A 230 31.12 -22.89 -1.67
N MET A 231 30.43 -23.77 -2.39
CA MET A 231 29.23 -23.42 -3.16
C MET A 231 28.08 -23.01 -2.23
N PHE A 232 27.88 -23.73 -1.12
CA PHE A 232 26.87 -23.39 -0.12
C PHE A 232 27.13 -21.99 0.48
N TRP A 233 28.37 -21.66 0.83
CA TRP A 233 28.71 -20.32 1.33
C TRP A 233 28.50 -19.22 0.29
N SER A 234 28.77 -19.50 -0.99
CA SER A 234 28.48 -18.57 -2.08
C SER A 234 26.98 -18.33 -2.23
N LEU A 235 26.18 -19.40 -2.21
CA LEU A 235 24.72 -19.33 -2.23
C LEU A 235 24.18 -18.53 -1.04
N TYR A 236 24.64 -18.85 0.16
CA TYR A 236 24.24 -18.19 1.39
C TYR A 236 24.57 -16.69 1.35
N SER A 237 25.78 -16.32 0.89
CA SER A 237 26.18 -14.92 0.74
C SER A 237 25.28 -14.17 -0.24
N ILE A 238 25.01 -14.73 -1.42
CA ILE A 238 24.14 -14.08 -2.42
C ILE A 238 22.71 -13.96 -1.89
N PHE A 239 22.18 -15.01 -1.26
CA PHE A 239 20.86 -15.00 -0.65
C PHE A 239 20.72 -13.93 0.43
N CYS A 240 21.65 -13.88 1.38
CA CYS A 240 21.67 -12.85 2.42
C CYS A 240 21.80 -11.45 1.84
N SER A 241 22.66 -11.25 0.83
CA SER A 241 22.77 -9.96 0.15
C SER A 241 21.45 -9.53 -0.50
N LEU A 242 20.77 -10.43 -1.22
CA LEU A 242 19.47 -10.12 -1.83
C LEU A 242 18.42 -9.72 -0.77
N LEU A 243 18.39 -10.39 0.38
CA LEU A 243 17.50 -10.02 1.49
C LEU A 243 17.86 -8.67 2.10
N ILE A 244 19.15 -8.40 2.33
CA ILE A 244 19.62 -7.12 2.87
C ILE A 244 19.21 -5.98 1.93
N PHE A 245 19.43 -6.11 0.63
CA PHE A 245 19.02 -5.10 -0.34
C PHE A 245 17.49 -4.93 -0.40
N ASN A 246 16.71 -6.01 -0.28
CA ASN A 246 15.25 -5.91 -0.33
C ASN A 246 14.63 -5.23 0.90
N TYR A 247 15.24 -5.36 2.08
CA TYR A 247 14.67 -4.85 3.33
C TYR A 247 15.37 -3.59 3.88
N CYS A 248 16.63 -3.36 3.52
CA CYS A 248 17.44 -2.25 4.02
C CYS A 248 17.92 -1.30 2.92
N GLY A 249 17.78 -1.66 1.64
CA GLY A 249 18.07 -0.79 0.49
C GLY A 249 16.83 -0.02 0.05
#